data_AF-A0AAW6H3G5-F1
#
_entry.id   AF-A0AAW6H3G5-F1
#
_cell.length_a   1.000
_cell.length_b   1.000
_cell.length_c   1.000
_cell.angle_alpha   90.00
_cell.angle_beta   90.00
_cell.angle_gamma   90.00
#
_symmetry.space_group_name_H-M   'P 1'
#
loop_
_entity.id
_entity.type
_entity.pdbx_description
1 polymer ?
#
loop_
_entity_poly.entity_id
_entity_poly.type
_entity_poly.pdbx_seq_one_letter_code
_entity_poly.pdbx_strand_id
1 'polypeptide(L)'
;SVLLAASLKIGALLGGASSEDAEQLYDFGMNLGVAFQLKDDFLDVYGDTAVFGKNIGGDILCNKKTYMLIKAFEHADEEQLTRLNAWVDAVAFNPEEKVAAVTELYNRIGVKELCEKKMEEYCERAMESLLAVKVADEKKEELKNLMANLMHREV
;
A
#
# COMPACT_ATOMS: atom_id res chain seq x y z
N SER A 1 5.64 -6.92 -1.86
CA SER A 1 6.41 -6.97 -3.12
C SER A 1 7.42 -8.11 -3.05
N VAL A 2 7.30 -9.11 -3.93
CA VAL A 2 8.24 -10.25 -3.96
C VAL A 2 9.63 -9.83 -4.41
N LEU A 3 9.74 -8.80 -5.27
CA LEU A 3 11.02 -8.33 -5.76
C LEU A 3 11.91 -7.78 -4.65
N LEU A 4 11.38 -6.87 -3.81
CA LEU A 4 12.15 -6.29 -2.70
C LEU A 4 12.62 -7.37 -1.72
N ALA A 5 11.71 -8.26 -1.33
CA ALA A 5 12.00 -9.38 -0.44
C ALA A 5 13.09 -10.31 -0.99
N ALA A 6 12.96 -10.71 -2.27
CA ALA A 6 13.93 -11.57 -2.92
C ALA A 6 15.30 -10.89 -3.03
N SER A 7 15.35 -9.60 -3.42
CA SER A 7 16.60 -8.84 -3.51
C SER A 7 17.34 -8.79 -2.18
N LEU A 8 16.63 -8.53 -1.08
CA LEU A 8 17.22 -8.48 0.26
C LEU A 8 17.72 -9.86 0.72
N LYS A 9 16.92 -10.91 0.53
CA LYS A 9 17.30 -12.29 0.87
C LYS A 9 18.53 -12.75 0.10
N ILE A 10 18.57 -12.49 -1.21
CA ILE A 10 19.72 -12.84 -2.07
C ILE A 10 20.98 -12.11 -1.58
N GLY A 11 20.87 -10.81 -1.30
CA GLY A 11 21.99 -10.03 -0.75
C GLY A 11 22.50 -10.58 0.59
N ALA A 12 21.60 -10.98 1.49
CA ALA A 12 21.94 -11.57 2.78
C ALA A 12 22.70 -12.90 2.62
N LEU A 13 22.20 -13.80 1.78
CA LEU A 13 22.82 -15.09 1.52
C LEU A 13 24.21 -14.95 0.89
N LEU A 14 24.36 -14.05 -0.09
CA LEU A 14 25.66 -13.76 -0.71
C LEU A 14 26.63 -13.08 0.26
N GLY A 15 26.11 -12.29 1.21
CA GLY A 15 26.88 -11.66 2.29
C GLY A 15 27.28 -12.61 3.42
N GLY A 16 26.90 -13.89 3.36
CA GLY A 16 27.22 -14.89 4.38
C GLY A 16 26.36 -14.79 5.65
N ALA A 17 25.19 -14.15 5.58
CA ALA A 17 24.23 -14.15 6.68
C ALA A 17 23.69 -15.57 6.95
N SER A 18 23.18 -15.78 8.16
CA SER A 18 22.48 -17.02 8.47
C SER A 18 21.19 -17.15 7.65
N SER A 19 20.71 -18.38 7.42
CA SER A 19 19.42 -18.60 6.75
C SER A 19 18.26 -17.96 7.51
N GLU A 20 18.35 -17.86 8.84
CA GLU A 20 17.36 -17.21 9.70
C GLU A 20 17.33 -15.70 9.44
N ASP A 21 18.48 -15.03 9.45
CA ASP A 21 18.58 -13.59 9.16
C ASP A 21 18.17 -13.26 7.72
N ALA A 22 18.50 -14.13 6.77
CA ALA A 22 18.07 -13.99 5.39
C ALA A 22 16.54 -14.09 5.24
N GLU A 23 15.88 -14.93 6.05
CA GLU A 23 14.42 -15.00 6.10
C GLU A 23 13.82 -13.76 6.76
N GLN A 24 14.41 -13.25 7.86
CA GLN A 24 13.97 -12.01 8.48
C GLN A 24 14.04 -10.82 7.50
N LEU A 25 15.09 -10.76 6.67
CA LEU A 25 15.21 -9.74 5.62
C LEU A 25 14.21 -9.93 4.47
N TYR A 26 13.85 -11.18 4.16
CA TYR A 26 12.76 -11.47 3.23
C TYR A 26 11.43 -10.96 3.76
N ASP A 27 11.10 -11.26 5.02
CA ASP A 27 9.86 -10.83 5.67
C ASP A 27 9.78 -9.31 5.81
N PHE A 28 10.88 -8.65 6.15
CA PHE A 28 10.99 -7.19 6.12
C PHE A 28 10.63 -6.65 4.72
N GLY A 29 11.27 -7.16 3.66
CA GLY A 29 11.00 -6.73 2.30
C GLY A 29 9.59 -7.05 1.81
N MET A 30 9.02 -8.18 2.24
CA MET A 30 7.65 -8.57 1.88
C MET A 30 6.65 -7.60 2.47
N ASN A 31 6.71 -7.37 3.79
CA ASN A 31 5.79 -6.50 4.51
C ASN A 31 5.92 -5.04 4.06
N LEU A 32 7.15 -4.52 3.96
CA LEU A 32 7.41 -3.18 3.43
C LEU A 32 6.87 -3.03 2.00
N GLY A 33 7.09 -4.03 1.17
CA GLY A 33 6.59 -4.05 -0.19
C GLY A 33 5.06 -4.20 -0.30
N VAL A 34 4.35 -4.61 0.75
CA VAL A 34 2.88 -4.58 0.78
C VAL A 34 2.41 -3.20 1.25
N ALA A 35 3.02 -2.65 2.31
CA ALA A 35 2.75 -1.29 2.76
C ALA A 35 2.94 -0.26 1.63
N PHE A 36 4.00 -0.42 0.84
CA PHE A 36 4.26 0.43 -0.32
C PHE A 36 3.15 0.36 -1.39
N GLN A 37 2.63 -0.85 -1.69
CA GLN A 37 1.54 -0.98 -2.67
C GLN A 37 0.24 -0.36 -2.14
N LEU A 38 -0.07 -0.54 -0.86
CA LEU A 38 -1.20 0.12 -0.21
C LEU A 38 -1.07 1.64 -0.29
N LYS A 39 0.15 2.17 -0.09
CA LYS A 39 0.43 3.60 -0.22
C LYS A 39 0.25 4.09 -1.66
N ASP A 40 0.72 3.34 -2.65
CA ASP A 40 0.53 3.69 -4.06
C ASP A 40 -0.97 3.70 -4.44
N ASP A 41 -1.74 2.69 -4.01
CA ASP A 41 -3.20 2.64 -4.22
C ASP A 41 -3.92 3.79 -3.48
N PHE A 42 -3.45 4.15 -2.29
CA PHE A 42 -4.00 5.28 -1.51
C PHE A 42 -3.73 6.62 -2.19
N LEU A 43 -2.50 6.86 -2.64
CA LEU A 43 -2.11 8.09 -3.33
C LEU A 43 -2.76 8.19 -4.72
N ASP A 44 -3.13 7.07 -5.34
CA ASP A 44 -3.97 7.09 -6.54
C ASP A 44 -5.34 7.74 -6.30
N VAL A 45 -5.83 7.78 -5.06
CA VAL A 45 -7.13 8.39 -4.72
C VAL A 45 -6.96 9.75 -4.03
N TYR A 46 -6.01 9.86 -3.10
CA TYR A 46 -5.87 11.01 -2.19
C TYR A 46 -4.56 11.80 -2.35
N GLY A 47 -3.70 11.43 -3.30
CA GLY A 47 -2.46 12.16 -3.57
C GLY A 47 -2.72 13.53 -4.18
N ASP A 48 -1.67 14.35 -4.31
CA ASP A 48 -1.73 15.62 -5.06
C ASP A 48 -1.30 15.38 -6.53
N THR A 49 -2.09 15.88 -7.49
CA THR A 49 -1.79 15.76 -8.93
C THR A 49 -0.49 16.45 -9.33
N ALA A 50 -0.12 17.56 -8.67
CA ALA A 50 1.10 18.32 -8.95
C ALA A 50 2.38 17.51 -8.68
N VAL A 51 2.20 16.44 -7.91
CA VAL A 51 3.22 15.74 -7.17
C VAL A 51 3.33 14.31 -7.68
N PHE A 52 2.18 13.66 -7.88
CA PHE A 52 2.11 12.26 -8.20
C PHE A 52 2.39 12.01 -9.69
N GLY A 53 2.47 13.09 -10.48
CA GLY A 53 2.91 13.08 -11.87
C GLY A 53 1.97 12.34 -12.82
N LYS A 54 0.79 11.93 -12.35
CA LYS A 54 -0.24 11.21 -13.08
C LYS A 54 -1.64 11.67 -12.69
N ASN A 55 -2.63 11.39 -13.53
CA ASN A 55 -4.03 11.60 -13.20
C ASN A 55 -4.42 10.72 -11.99
N ILE A 56 -5.00 11.34 -10.96
CA ILE A 56 -5.59 10.66 -9.81
C ILE A 56 -6.84 9.89 -10.26
N GLY A 57 -7.10 8.76 -9.60
CA GLY A 57 -8.30 7.95 -9.75
C GLY A 57 -8.19 6.91 -10.87
N GLY A 58 -7.00 6.65 -11.39
CA GLY A 58 -6.79 5.66 -12.43
C GLY A 58 -7.32 4.28 -12.05
N ASP A 59 -7.09 3.86 -10.79
CA ASP A 59 -7.56 2.58 -10.27
C ASP A 59 -9.09 2.53 -10.15
N ILE A 60 -9.74 3.65 -9.80
CA ILE A 60 -11.21 3.79 -9.78
C ILE A 60 -11.77 3.70 -11.20
N LEU A 61 -11.17 4.39 -12.17
CA LEU A 61 -11.66 4.43 -13.55
C LEU A 61 -11.65 3.06 -14.21
N CYS A 62 -10.62 2.25 -13.95
CA CYS A 62 -10.50 0.89 -14.48
C CYS A 62 -11.14 -0.20 -13.60
N ASN A 63 -11.86 0.18 -12.53
CA ASN A 63 -12.45 -0.75 -11.55
C ASN A 63 -11.43 -1.78 -11.03
N LYS A 64 -10.18 -1.36 -10.84
CA LYS A 64 -9.14 -2.25 -10.34
C LYS A 64 -9.50 -2.68 -8.93
N LYS A 65 -9.36 -3.97 -8.65
CA LYS A 65 -9.67 -4.58 -7.35
C LYS A 65 -8.57 -4.29 -6.33
N THR A 66 -8.35 -3.00 -6.05
CA THR A 66 -7.43 -2.52 -5.02
C THR A 66 -7.97 -2.84 -3.63
N TYR A 67 -7.10 -2.72 -2.63
CA TYR A 67 -7.51 -2.84 -1.22
C TYR A 67 -8.68 -1.90 -0.89
N MET A 68 -8.62 -0.66 -1.39
CA MET A 68 -9.64 0.36 -1.18
C MET A 68 -11.00 -0.08 -1.70
N LEU A 69 -11.08 -0.55 -2.95
CA LEU A 69 -12.35 -0.97 -3.55
C LEU A 69 -12.93 -2.18 -2.83
N ILE A 70 -12.10 -3.17 -2.51
CA ILE A 70 -12.52 -4.37 -1.78
C ILE A 70 -13.09 -3.98 -0.41
N LYS A 71 -12.41 -3.11 0.33
CA LYS A 71 -12.89 -2.67 1.65
C LYS A 71 -14.15 -1.83 1.58
N ALA A 72 -14.31 -1.03 0.53
CA ALA A 72 -15.55 -0.31 0.28
C ALA A 72 -16.74 -1.28 0.14
N PHE A 73 -16.60 -2.33 -0.67
CA PHE A 73 -17.65 -3.34 -0.81
C PHE A 73 -17.92 -4.13 0.47
N GLU A 74 -16.91 -4.42 1.28
CA GLU A 74 -17.07 -5.17 2.54
C GLU A 74 -17.77 -4.37 3.65
N HIS A 75 -17.66 -3.04 3.65
CA HIS A 75 -18.14 -2.17 4.73
C HIS A 75 -19.30 -1.26 4.32
N ALA A 76 -19.69 -1.27 3.05
CA ALA A 76 -20.82 -0.49 2.55
C ALA A 76 -22.15 -0.97 3.16
N ASP A 77 -23.00 -0.03 3.53
CA ASP A 77 -24.42 -0.29 3.76
C ASP A 77 -25.17 -0.55 2.43
N GLU A 78 -26.46 -0.83 2.50
CA GLU A 78 -27.27 -1.18 1.32
C GLU A 78 -27.35 -0.04 0.28
N GLU A 79 -27.42 1.22 0.73
CA GLU A 79 -27.45 2.38 -0.16
C GLU A 79 -26.09 2.58 -0.84
N GLN A 80 -25.02 2.53 -0.05
CA GLN A 80 -23.64 2.68 -0.51
C GLN A 80 -23.27 1.55 -1.47
N LEU A 81 -23.68 0.31 -1.20
CA LEU A 81 -23.45 -0.84 -2.05
C LEU A 81 -24.17 -0.68 -3.39
N THR A 82 -25.40 -0.17 -3.38
CA THR A 82 -26.16 0.14 -4.61
C THR A 82 -25.43 1.18 -5.45
N ARG A 83 -24.93 2.25 -4.82
CA ARG A 83 -24.15 3.30 -5.50
C ARG A 83 -22.81 2.80 -6.02
N LEU A 84 -22.09 1.97 -5.25
CA LEU A 84 -20.82 1.38 -5.68
C LEU A 84 -21.02 0.48 -6.91
N ASN A 85 -22.02 -0.41 -6.89
CA ASN A 85 -22.33 -1.27 -8.05
C ASN A 85 -22.70 -0.42 -9.27
N ALA A 86 -23.51 0.63 -9.09
CA ALA A 86 -23.86 1.52 -10.19
C ALA A 86 -22.62 2.14 -10.87
N TRP A 87 -21.60 2.56 -10.12
CA TRP A 87 -20.36 3.10 -10.68
C TRP A 87 -19.44 2.05 -11.29
N VAL A 88 -19.40 0.85 -10.73
CA VAL A 88 -18.58 -0.25 -11.25
C VAL A 88 -19.18 -0.81 -12.55
N ASP A 89 -20.50 -0.94 -12.63
CA ASP A 89 -21.21 -1.49 -13.78
C ASP A 89 -21.48 -0.47 -14.89
N ALA A 90 -21.26 0.82 -14.61
CA ALA A 90 -21.46 1.89 -15.60
C ALA A 90 -20.59 1.67 -16.84
N VAL A 91 -21.24 1.55 -18.00
CA VAL A 91 -20.57 1.41 -19.31
C VAL A 91 -20.15 2.77 -19.89
N ALA A 92 -20.88 3.83 -19.53
CA ALA A 92 -20.57 5.21 -19.91
C ALA A 92 -20.68 6.11 -18.66
N PHE A 93 -19.66 6.93 -18.45
CA PHE A 93 -19.56 7.82 -17.30
C PHE A 93 -18.61 8.98 -17.61
N ASN A 94 -18.76 10.09 -16.88
CA ASN A 94 -17.73 11.11 -16.83
C ASN A 94 -16.61 10.65 -15.87
N PRO A 95 -15.33 10.65 -16.29
CA PRO A 95 -14.23 10.21 -15.44
C PRO A 95 -14.09 10.97 -14.12
N GLU A 96 -14.18 12.30 -14.16
CA GLU A 96 -14.03 13.16 -12.98
C GLU A 96 -15.18 12.95 -12.00
N GLU A 97 -16.40 12.80 -12.52
CA GLU A 97 -17.59 12.52 -11.72
C GLU A 97 -17.48 11.15 -11.03
N LYS A 98 -17.07 10.10 -11.76
CA LYS A 98 -16.89 8.76 -11.20
C LYS A 98 -15.84 8.77 -10.09
N VAL A 99 -14.69 9.40 -10.33
CA VAL A 99 -13.63 9.50 -9.32
C VAL A 99 -14.13 10.26 -8.09
N ALA A 100 -14.76 11.42 -8.26
CA ALA A 100 -15.30 12.19 -7.15
C ALA A 100 -16.34 11.41 -6.34
N ALA A 101 -17.27 10.72 -7.00
CA ALA A 101 -18.35 9.99 -6.35
C ALA A 101 -17.86 8.73 -5.61
N VAL A 102 -16.91 7.98 -6.18
CA VAL A 102 -16.33 6.81 -5.52
C VAL A 102 -15.43 7.21 -4.36
N THR A 103 -14.62 8.28 -4.51
CA THR A 103 -13.82 8.83 -3.40
C THR A 103 -14.73 9.31 -2.25
N GLU A 104 -15.87 9.93 -2.58
CA GLU A 104 -16.86 10.34 -1.58
C GLU A 104 -17.45 9.14 -0.82
N LEU A 105 -17.75 8.04 -1.52
CA LEU A 105 -18.18 6.79 -0.90
C LEU A 105 -17.08 6.21 0.01
N TYR A 106 -15.83 6.18 -0.44
CA TYR A 106 -14.70 5.73 0.39
C TYR A 106 -14.59 6.52 1.69
N ASN A 107 -14.76 7.84 1.64
CA ASN A 107 -14.75 8.69 2.83
C ASN A 107 -15.92 8.38 3.78
N ARG A 108 -17.14 8.21 3.25
CA ARG A 108 -18.32 7.87 4.09
C ARG A 108 -18.23 6.50 4.73
N ILE A 109 -17.64 5.53 4.03
CA ILE A 109 -17.47 4.16 4.50
C ILE A 109 -16.32 4.06 5.51
N GLY A 110 -15.38 5.01 5.51
CA GLY A 110 -14.17 4.97 6.35
C GLY A 110 -13.04 4.12 5.76
N VAL A 111 -13.01 3.97 4.43
CA VAL A 111 -12.01 3.16 3.72
C VAL A 111 -10.62 3.79 3.81
N LYS A 112 -10.56 5.12 3.89
CA LYS A 112 -9.31 5.87 4.05
C LYS A 112 -8.57 5.40 5.32
N GLU A 113 -9.26 5.44 6.45
CA GLU A 113 -8.73 5.07 7.76
C GLU A 113 -8.39 3.57 7.82
N LEU A 114 -9.20 2.71 7.19
CA LEU A 114 -8.91 1.28 7.07
C LEU A 114 -7.60 1.02 6.32
N CYS A 115 -7.34 1.77 5.24
CA CYS A 115 -6.12 1.64 4.46
C CYS A 115 -4.90 2.18 5.21
N GLU A 116 -5.02 3.36 5.83
CA GLU A 116 -3.97 3.96 6.67
C GLU A 116 -3.56 3.01 7.79
N LYS A 117 -4.52 2.48 8.55
CA LYS A 117 -4.25 1.48 9.58
C LYS A 117 -3.59 0.24 9.01
N LYS A 118 -4.03 -0.24 7.85
CA LYS A 118 -3.45 -1.45 7.25
C LYS A 118 -2.01 -1.21 6.78
N MET A 119 -1.71 -0.03 6.28
CA MET A 119 -0.33 0.38 5.95
C MET A 119 0.55 0.36 7.19
N GLU A 120 0.10 0.97 8.30
CA GLU A 120 0.81 0.98 9.57
C GLU A 120 1.10 -0.44 10.08
N GLU A 121 0.10 -1.33 10.09
CA GLU A 121 0.27 -2.74 10.48
C GLU A 121 1.39 -3.44 9.69
N TYR A 122 1.48 -3.20 8.37
CA TYR A 122 2.54 -3.79 7.56
C TYR A 122 3.90 -3.12 7.77
N CYS A 123 3.95 -1.82 8.05
CA CYS A 123 5.18 -1.14 8.42
C CYS A 123 5.74 -1.63 9.75
N GLU A 124 4.89 -1.81 10.75
CA GLU A 124 5.25 -2.37 12.05
C GLU A 124 5.84 -3.78 11.88
N ARG A 125 5.13 -4.66 11.16
CA ARG A 125 5.62 -6.02 10.86
C ARG A 125 6.94 -6.03 10.11
N ALA A 126 7.14 -5.11 9.17
CA ALA A 126 8.41 -4.97 8.49
C ALA A 126 9.52 -4.63 9.51
N MET A 127 9.29 -3.62 10.33
CA MET A 127 10.25 -3.17 11.33
C MET A 127 10.58 -4.26 12.36
N GLU A 128 9.58 -5.03 12.82
CA GLU A 128 9.79 -6.20 13.68
C GLU A 128 10.75 -7.21 13.05
N SER A 129 10.54 -7.57 11.78
CA SER A 129 11.45 -8.47 11.06
C SER A 129 12.86 -7.90 10.93
N LEU A 130 13.00 -6.60 10.65
CA LEU A 130 14.32 -5.95 10.56
C LEU A 130 15.05 -5.94 11.91
N LEU A 131 14.33 -5.67 13.00
CA LEU A 131 14.90 -5.66 14.35
C LEU A 131 15.37 -7.06 14.77
N ALA A 132 14.68 -8.12 14.33
CA ALA A 132 15.04 -9.51 14.61
C ALA A 132 16.35 -9.99 13.93
N VAL A 133 16.86 -9.26 12.93
CA VAL A 133 18.14 -9.59 12.27
C VAL A 133 19.31 -9.44 13.25
N LYS A 134 20.13 -10.48 13.38
CA LYS A 134 21.21 -10.62 14.37
C LYS A 134 22.51 -9.91 13.94
N VAL A 135 22.40 -8.63 13.61
CA VAL A 135 23.52 -7.73 13.33
C VAL A 135 23.46 -6.50 14.22
N ALA A 136 24.59 -5.80 14.35
CA ALA A 136 24.65 -4.52 15.04
C ALA A 136 23.65 -3.53 14.43
N ASP A 137 22.96 -2.74 15.25
CA ASP A 137 21.82 -1.91 14.82
C ASP A 137 22.25 -0.82 13.81
N GLU A 138 23.50 -0.36 13.86
CA GLU A 138 24.03 0.60 12.89
C GLU A 138 24.02 0.04 11.46
N LYS A 139 24.09 -1.29 11.30
CA LYS A 139 24.00 -1.95 9.99
C LYS A 139 22.57 -2.03 9.46
N LYS A 140 21.56 -1.75 10.29
CA LYS A 140 20.14 -1.74 9.90
C LYS A 140 19.68 -0.36 9.47
N GLU A 141 20.44 0.70 9.74
CA GLU A 141 20.04 2.10 9.49
C GLU A 141 19.69 2.38 8.03
N GLU A 142 20.43 1.83 7.07
CA GLU A 142 20.12 2.01 5.65
C GLU A 142 18.75 1.44 5.26
N LEU A 143 18.35 0.32 5.87
CA LEU A 143 17.03 -0.28 5.63
C LEU A 143 15.91 0.47 6.36
N LYS A 144 16.20 1.05 7.53
CA LYS A 144 15.27 1.98 8.21
C LYS A 144 15.06 3.23 7.37
N ASN A 145 16.13 3.81 6.83
CA ASN A 145 16.06 4.97 5.93
C ASN A 145 15.29 4.64 4.65
N LEU A 146 15.50 3.47 4.06
CA LEU A 146 14.72 3.00 2.91
C LEU A 146 13.22 2.94 3.24
N MET A 147 12.86 2.30 4.37
CA MET A 147 11.48 2.23 4.83
C MET A 147 10.88 3.63 5.02
N ALA A 148 11.59 4.52 5.71
CA ALA A 148 11.17 5.89 5.93
C ALA A 148 10.96 6.63 4.61
N ASN A 149 11.86 6.51 3.64
CA ASN A 149 11.73 7.16 2.33
C ASN A 149 10.53 6.64 1.53
N LEU A 150 10.24 5.34 1.60
CA LEU A 150 9.08 4.77 0.90
C LEU A 150 7.77 5.19 1.57
N MET A 151 7.73 5.25 2.90
CA MET A 151 6.51 5.52 3.67
C MET A 151 6.26 7.00 4.00
N HIS A 152 7.29 7.83 4.02
CA HIS A 152 7.25 9.29 4.13
C HIS A 152 7.56 9.98 2.81
N ARG A 153 7.15 9.38 1.68
CA ARG A 153 6.72 10.18 0.53
C ARG A 153 5.59 11.13 0.97
N GLU A 154 5.94 12.19 1.72
CA GLU A 154 5.32 13.49 1.57
C GLU A 154 5.80 13.95 0.21
N VAL A 155 4.89 13.87 -0.72
CA VAL A 155 5.03 14.58 -1.96
C VAL A 155 3.78 15.45 -1.99
#